data_AF-A0A4V0I0L4-F1
#
_entry.id   AF-A0A4V0I0L4-F1
#
_cell.length_a   1.000
_cell.length_b   1.000
_cell.length_c   1.000
_cell.angle_alpha   90.00
_cell.angle_beta   90.00
_cell.angle_gamma   90.00
#
_symmetry.space_group_name_H-M   'P 1'
#
loop_
_entity.id
_entity.type
_entity.pdbx_description
1 polymer ?
#
loop_
_entity_poly.entity_id
_entity_poly.type
_entity_poly.pdbx_seq_one_letter_code
_entity_poly.pdbx_strand_id
1 'polypeptide(L)'
;MRTRLLSAVVLVLACGATVRAAEGPRPLDRTELDRRVVRIVYEAALLGTDVFNDKKHDECYRLYQGTLLAVVPLLDHRPKLVASVKDKLDKAKGMKAAEGAFVLRDALDEIQNEIAPNPKSEPKTDPKVEPKKTTTLWDRLGGETGVTKVINDLLVVAIEDPKVNLLRDGKYKLDAKGTAHLKKMLLEMVSEVTGGPLKYSGKDMKSAHAGMKITAEEFDAFAALMTDTLKKNKVAQADIDELMKIVGATKASIVEGKAN
;
A
#
# COMPACT_ATOMS: atom_id res chain seq x y z
N MET A 1 -29.22 62.51 33.93
CA MET A 1 -29.57 62.40 32.49
C MET A 1 -28.76 63.44 31.72
N ARG A 2 -28.19 63.07 30.56
CA ARG A 2 -27.52 63.89 29.51
C ARG A 2 -26.06 64.36 29.79
N THR A 3 -25.05 63.64 29.28
CA THR A 3 -24.32 63.72 27.95
C THR A 3 -23.04 64.56 28.06
N ARG A 4 -21.85 63.91 28.11
CA ARG A 4 -20.86 63.65 27.03
C ARG A 4 -20.04 64.88 26.61
N LEU A 5 -18.70 64.77 26.59
CA LEU A 5 -17.83 64.72 25.38
C LEU A 5 -16.34 65.02 25.72
N LEU A 6 -15.45 64.10 25.25
CA LEU A 6 -14.11 64.30 24.62
C LEU A 6 -12.98 64.97 25.43
N SER A 7 -11.69 64.76 25.20
CA SER A 7 -10.83 63.76 24.55
C SER A 7 -9.42 64.35 24.71
N ALA A 8 -8.43 63.57 25.12
CA ALA A 8 -7.03 63.86 24.78
C ALA A 8 -6.24 62.56 24.78
N VAL A 9 -5.90 62.16 23.56
CA VAL A 9 -5.07 61.03 23.18
C VAL A 9 -3.61 61.32 23.52
N VAL A 10 -2.93 60.39 24.17
CA VAL A 10 -1.46 60.28 24.10
C VAL A 10 -1.15 58.86 23.61
N LEU A 11 -0.74 58.78 22.36
CA LEU A 11 -0.31 57.58 21.66
C LEU A 11 1.18 57.35 21.99
N VAL A 12 1.48 56.37 22.85
CA VAL A 12 2.86 55.86 22.99
C VAL A 12 2.99 54.62 22.10
N LEU A 13 3.76 54.76 21.03
CA LEU A 13 4.25 53.65 20.23
C LEU A 13 5.19 52.78 21.07
N ALA A 14 4.77 51.56 21.38
CA ALA A 14 5.68 50.49 21.77
C ALA A 14 5.79 49.50 20.60
N CYS A 15 6.92 49.55 19.90
CA CYS A 15 7.35 48.47 19.00
C CYS A 15 7.60 47.20 19.81
N GLY A 16 6.56 46.44 20.08
CA GLY A 16 6.67 45.05 20.50
C GLY A 16 6.93 44.19 19.29
N ALA A 17 8.20 43.95 18.96
CA ALA A 17 8.56 42.82 18.10
C ALA A 17 8.05 41.55 18.79
N THR A 18 6.95 40.99 18.30
CA THR A 18 6.46 39.69 18.75
C THR A 18 7.51 38.66 18.36
N VAL A 19 8.33 38.24 19.31
CA VAL A 19 9.06 36.98 19.20
C VAL A 19 7.97 35.91 19.08
N ARG A 20 7.72 35.44 17.86
CA ARG A 20 6.94 34.22 17.63
C ARG A 20 7.74 33.12 18.31
N ALA A 21 7.32 32.70 19.49
CA ALA A 21 7.80 31.46 20.07
C ALA A 21 7.59 30.39 18.99
N ALA A 22 8.67 29.74 18.56
CA ALA A 22 8.56 28.60 17.67
C ALA A 22 7.62 27.61 18.35
N GLU A 23 6.47 27.35 17.73
CA GLU A 23 5.52 26.37 18.23
C GLU A 23 6.29 25.05 18.40
N GLY A 24 6.48 24.62 19.64
CA GLY A 24 7.07 23.32 19.92
C GLY A 24 6.31 22.23 19.18
N PRO A 25 6.92 21.06 18.94
CA PRO A 25 6.26 19.99 18.21
C PRO A 25 4.87 19.72 18.79
N ARG A 26 3.84 19.88 17.94
CA ARG A 26 2.44 19.71 18.35
C ARG A 26 2.27 18.32 18.99
N PRO A 27 1.60 18.22 20.14
CA PRO A 27 1.26 16.94 20.75
C PRO A 27 0.58 16.04 19.72
N LEU A 28 0.94 14.76 19.72
CA LEU A 28 0.42 13.80 18.77
C LEU A 28 -1.07 13.59 19.06
N ASP A 29 -1.93 13.89 18.08
CA ASP A 29 -3.37 13.76 18.26
C ASP A 29 -3.79 12.28 18.31
N ARG A 30 -4.91 11.99 18.98
CA ARG A 30 -5.36 10.61 19.22
C ARG A 30 -5.72 9.87 17.94
N THR A 31 -6.18 10.57 16.91
CA THR A 31 -6.53 9.97 15.61
C THR A 31 -5.28 9.56 14.83
N GLU A 32 -4.24 10.39 14.84
CA GLU A 32 -2.94 10.08 14.26
C GLU A 32 -2.23 8.99 15.05
N LEU A 33 -2.38 8.95 16.39
CA LEU A 33 -1.88 7.85 17.20
C LEU A 33 -2.55 6.53 16.80
N ASP A 34 -3.88 6.53 16.71
CA ASP A 34 -4.68 5.38 16.27
C ASP A 34 -4.26 4.91 14.87
N ARG A 35 -4.04 5.83 13.92
CA ARG A 35 -3.54 5.51 12.57
C ARG A 35 -2.17 4.84 12.60
N ARG A 36 -1.25 5.35 13.43
CA ARG A 36 0.10 4.78 13.58
C ARG A 36 0.06 3.40 14.21
N VAL A 37 -0.77 3.23 15.25
CA VAL A 37 -1.01 1.93 15.87
C VAL A 37 -1.49 0.95 14.81
N VAL A 38 -2.58 1.24 14.10
CA VAL A 38 -3.15 0.35 13.07
C VAL A 38 -2.09 -0.09 12.06
N ARG A 39 -1.24 0.82 11.59
CA ARG A 39 -0.14 0.48 10.67
C ARG A 39 0.86 -0.49 11.30
N ILE A 40 1.31 -0.24 12.53
CA ILE A 40 2.24 -1.14 13.25
C ILE A 40 1.63 -2.54 13.41
N VAL A 41 0.36 -2.60 13.80
CA VAL A 41 -0.33 -3.86 14.05
C VAL A 41 -0.50 -4.66 12.74
N TYR A 42 -0.84 -3.96 11.65
CA TYR A 42 -0.98 -4.53 10.31
C TYR A 42 0.35 -5.07 9.75
N GLU A 43 1.42 -4.28 9.83
CA GLU A 43 2.76 -4.70 9.37
C GLU A 43 3.26 -5.91 10.15
N ALA A 44 3.07 -5.92 11.48
CA ALA A 44 3.43 -7.08 12.30
C ALA A 44 2.64 -8.32 11.89
N ALA A 45 1.33 -8.20 11.66
CA ALA A 45 0.47 -9.29 11.21
C ALA A 45 0.88 -9.88 9.86
N LEU A 46 1.26 -9.04 8.89
CA LEU A 46 1.78 -9.50 7.60
C LEU A 46 3.08 -10.27 7.77
N LEU A 47 4.07 -9.64 8.42
CA LEU A 47 5.38 -10.25 8.63
C LEU A 47 5.27 -11.56 9.41
N GLY A 48 4.44 -11.61 10.45
CA GLY A 48 4.25 -12.82 11.23
C GLY A 48 3.53 -13.92 10.45
N THR A 49 2.69 -13.60 9.47
CA THR A 49 2.07 -14.61 8.60
C THR A 49 3.13 -15.32 7.75
N ASP A 50 4.09 -14.56 7.20
CA ASP A 50 5.20 -15.12 6.44
C ASP A 50 6.10 -16.00 7.33
N VAL A 51 6.49 -15.49 8.50
CA VAL A 51 7.31 -16.22 9.49
C VAL A 51 6.60 -17.51 9.95
N PHE A 52 5.28 -17.47 10.13
CA PHE A 52 4.51 -18.65 10.50
C PHE A 52 4.47 -19.69 9.39
N ASN A 53 4.26 -19.26 8.14
CA ASN A 53 4.19 -20.15 6.97
C ASN A 53 5.53 -20.88 6.74
N ASP A 54 6.64 -20.23 7.08
CA ASP A 54 7.98 -20.80 7.12
C ASP A 54 8.21 -21.83 8.25
N LYS A 55 7.15 -22.20 8.99
CA LYS A 55 7.16 -23.12 10.14
C LYS A 55 7.92 -22.60 11.35
N LYS A 56 8.24 -21.31 11.39
CA LYS A 56 8.97 -20.68 12.50
C LYS A 56 8.01 -20.10 13.53
N HIS A 57 7.21 -20.98 14.13
CA HIS A 57 6.09 -20.57 14.96
C HIS A 57 6.51 -19.82 16.25
N ASP A 58 7.63 -20.18 16.85
CA ASP A 58 8.18 -19.48 18.03
C ASP A 58 8.53 -18.02 17.71
N GLU A 59 9.08 -17.78 16.53
CA GLU A 59 9.46 -16.44 16.09
C GLU A 59 8.23 -15.58 15.77
N CYS A 60 7.23 -16.19 15.09
CA CYS A 60 5.93 -15.55 14.85
C CYS A 60 5.25 -15.19 16.19
N TYR A 61 5.23 -16.13 17.14
CA TYR A 61 4.68 -15.92 18.48
C TYR A 61 5.36 -14.73 19.17
N ARG A 62 6.70 -14.68 19.17
CA ARG A 62 7.46 -13.61 19.82
C ARG A 62 7.29 -12.26 19.14
N LEU A 63 7.21 -12.25 17.80
CA LEU A 63 6.92 -11.05 17.03
C LEU A 63 5.57 -10.45 17.46
N TYR A 64 4.49 -11.25 17.42
CA TYR A 64 3.17 -10.76 17.81
C TYR A 64 3.11 -10.35 19.28
N GLN A 65 3.71 -11.14 20.18
CA GLN A 65 3.76 -10.84 21.61
C GLN A 65 4.46 -9.50 21.86
N GLY A 66 5.63 -9.29 21.26
CA GLY A 66 6.41 -8.06 21.40
C GLY A 66 5.66 -6.84 20.87
N THR A 67 5.04 -6.97 19.69
CA THR A 67 4.23 -5.88 19.11
C THR A 67 3.07 -5.48 20.02
N LEU A 68 2.31 -6.46 20.54
CA LEU A 68 1.18 -6.19 21.42
C LEU A 68 1.64 -5.52 22.73
N LEU A 69 2.74 -5.97 23.33
CA LEU A 69 3.30 -5.35 24.54
C LEU A 69 3.71 -3.89 24.30
N ALA A 70 4.18 -3.55 23.10
CA ALA A 70 4.56 -2.19 22.74
C ALA A 70 3.34 -1.30 22.42
N VAL A 71 2.30 -1.86 21.80
CA VAL A 71 1.13 -1.11 21.34
C VAL A 71 0.08 -0.91 22.44
N VAL A 72 -0.13 -1.87 23.32
CA VAL A 72 -1.17 -1.82 24.37
C VAL A 72 -1.12 -0.54 25.22
N PRO A 73 0.05 -0.05 25.67
CA PRO A 73 0.14 1.20 26.44
C PRO A 73 -0.32 2.45 25.66
N LEU A 74 -0.29 2.40 24.32
CA LEU A 74 -0.69 3.51 23.44
C LEU A 74 -2.22 3.59 23.25
N LEU A 75 -2.96 2.63 23.79
CA LEU A 75 -4.41 2.50 23.69
C LEU A 75 -5.13 2.83 25.00
N ASP A 76 -4.52 3.69 25.83
CA ASP A 76 -5.07 4.15 27.12
C ASP A 76 -6.48 4.77 26.99
N HIS A 77 -6.78 5.40 25.85
CA HIS A 77 -8.11 5.93 25.54
C HIS A 77 -9.15 4.86 25.13
N ARG A 78 -8.77 3.58 25.05
CA ARG A 78 -9.63 2.44 24.65
C ARG A 78 -9.58 1.30 25.69
N PRO A 79 -10.09 1.53 26.91
CA PRO A 79 -9.88 0.61 28.04
C PRO A 79 -10.48 -0.79 27.84
N LYS A 80 -11.59 -0.92 27.08
CA LYS A 80 -12.21 -2.22 26.78
C LYS A 80 -11.35 -3.06 25.85
N LEU A 81 -10.86 -2.45 24.76
CA LEU A 81 -9.91 -3.06 23.83
C LEU A 81 -8.64 -3.52 24.56
N VAL A 82 -8.08 -2.64 25.40
CA VAL A 82 -6.89 -2.96 26.21
C VAL A 82 -7.10 -4.18 27.10
N ALA A 83 -8.26 -4.28 27.77
CA ALA A 83 -8.57 -5.44 28.60
C ALA A 83 -8.64 -6.72 27.77
N SER A 84 -9.39 -6.71 26.66
CA SER A 84 -9.54 -7.87 25.77
C SER A 84 -8.20 -8.35 25.17
N VAL A 85 -7.34 -7.42 24.76
CA VAL A 85 -6.01 -7.73 24.23
C VAL A 85 -5.09 -8.32 25.30
N LYS A 86 -5.14 -7.78 26.53
CA LYS A 86 -4.36 -8.32 27.66
C LYS A 86 -4.79 -9.74 28.01
N ASP A 87 -6.08 -10.03 28.02
CA ASP A 87 -6.60 -11.38 28.26
C ASP A 87 -6.07 -12.37 27.21
N LYS A 88 -6.01 -11.97 25.94
CA LYS A 88 -5.42 -12.79 24.86
C LYS A 88 -3.91 -12.98 25.03
N LEU A 89 -3.19 -11.92 25.40
CA LEU A 89 -1.76 -12.00 25.74
C LEU A 89 -1.49 -12.99 26.87
N ASP A 90 -2.33 -12.97 27.91
CA ASP A 90 -2.19 -13.86 29.06
C ASP A 90 -2.55 -15.30 28.70
N LYS A 91 -3.64 -15.50 27.95
CA LYS A 91 -4.03 -16.82 27.43
C LYS A 91 -2.92 -17.47 26.61
N ALA A 92 -2.23 -16.70 25.77
CA ALA A 92 -1.19 -17.22 24.87
C ALA A 92 0.05 -17.76 25.60
N LYS A 93 0.36 -17.29 26.83
CA LYS A 93 1.58 -17.66 27.58
C LYS A 93 1.70 -19.16 27.89
N GLY A 94 0.57 -19.85 28.03
CA GLY A 94 0.53 -21.29 28.35
C GLY A 94 0.40 -22.21 27.13
N MET A 95 0.38 -21.64 25.91
CA MET A 95 0.08 -22.38 24.69
C MET A 95 1.35 -22.79 23.95
N LYS A 96 1.24 -23.77 23.06
CA LYS A 96 2.30 -24.03 22.07
C LYS A 96 2.44 -22.83 21.15
N ALA A 97 3.65 -22.56 20.67
CA ALA A 97 3.96 -21.38 19.88
C ALA A 97 2.99 -21.15 18.71
N ALA A 98 2.63 -22.21 17.97
CA ALA A 98 1.70 -22.10 16.85
C ALA A 98 0.29 -21.66 17.30
N GLU A 99 -0.25 -22.28 18.34
CA GLU A 99 -1.58 -21.99 18.88
C GLU A 99 -1.61 -20.61 19.56
N GLY A 100 -0.54 -20.28 20.30
CA GLY A 100 -0.35 -18.97 20.89
C GLY A 100 -0.26 -17.87 19.83
N ALA A 101 0.44 -18.12 18.72
CA ALA A 101 0.53 -17.16 17.62
C ALA A 101 -0.83 -16.86 16.99
N PHE A 102 -1.74 -17.83 16.89
CA PHE A 102 -3.12 -17.56 16.46
C PHE A 102 -3.87 -16.66 17.46
N VAL A 103 -3.76 -16.92 18.76
CA VAL A 103 -4.40 -16.08 19.79
C VAL A 103 -3.86 -14.65 19.77
N LEU A 104 -2.56 -14.49 19.57
CA LEU A 104 -1.93 -13.18 19.46
C LEU A 104 -2.30 -12.49 18.13
N ARG A 105 -2.43 -13.24 17.04
CA ARG A 105 -2.93 -12.72 15.75
C ARG A 105 -4.35 -12.17 15.88
N ASP A 106 -5.22 -12.88 16.61
CA ASP A 106 -6.58 -12.42 16.91
C ASP A 106 -6.58 -11.11 17.71
N ALA A 107 -5.64 -10.93 18.64
CA ALA A 107 -5.50 -9.68 19.38
C ALA A 107 -5.04 -8.51 18.49
N LEU A 108 -4.10 -8.77 17.56
CA LEU A 108 -3.69 -7.80 16.55
C LEU A 108 -4.87 -7.40 15.64
N ASP A 109 -5.66 -8.38 15.20
CA ASP A 109 -6.86 -8.13 14.39
C ASP A 109 -7.93 -7.35 15.14
N GLU A 110 -8.16 -7.63 16.42
CA GLU A 110 -9.11 -6.88 17.24
C GLU A 110 -8.71 -5.39 17.34
N ILE A 111 -7.42 -5.10 17.58
CA ILE A 111 -6.93 -3.72 17.58
C ILE A 111 -7.17 -3.05 16.23
N GLN A 112 -6.82 -3.74 15.13
CA GLN A 112 -7.05 -3.21 13.79
C GLN A 112 -8.54 -2.93 13.53
N ASN A 113 -9.42 -3.86 13.90
CA ASN A 113 -10.85 -3.77 13.67
C ASN A 113 -11.57 -2.76 14.57
N GLU A 114 -11.14 -2.53 15.81
CA GLU A 114 -11.79 -1.56 16.68
C GLU A 114 -11.34 -0.12 16.39
N ILE A 115 -10.10 0.06 15.93
CA ILE A 115 -9.55 1.39 15.62
C ILE A 115 -9.88 1.81 14.19
N ALA A 116 -9.67 0.91 13.23
CA ALA A 116 -9.97 1.10 11.82
C ALA A 116 -10.82 -0.08 11.34
N PRO A 117 -12.10 -0.15 11.77
CA PRO A 117 -13.00 -1.21 11.37
C PRO A 117 -13.00 -1.35 9.85
N ASN A 118 -12.46 -2.50 9.42
CA ASN A 118 -12.67 -2.96 8.06
C ASN A 118 -14.19 -3.14 7.91
N PRO A 119 -14.88 -2.65 6.83
CA PRO A 119 -16.34 -2.70 6.62
C PRO A 119 -16.99 -4.10 6.53
N LYS A 120 -16.46 -5.04 7.29
CA LYS A 120 -16.13 -6.40 6.91
C LYS A 120 -16.02 -7.23 8.22
N SER A 121 -15.76 -6.63 9.40
CA SER A 121 -15.59 -7.32 10.69
C SER A 121 -16.79 -7.22 11.65
N GLU A 122 -17.98 -7.68 11.23
CA GLU A 122 -19.08 -7.99 12.15
C GLU A 122 -18.95 -9.41 12.75
N PRO A 123 -19.58 -9.71 13.91
CA PRO A 123 -19.38 -10.95 14.66
C PRO A 123 -19.91 -12.18 13.89
N LYS A 124 -19.10 -13.25 13.84
CA LYS A 124 -19.42 -14.50 13.14
C LYS A 124 -20.37 -15.38 13.98
N THR A 125 -21.53 -15.73 13.43
CA THR A 125 -22.29 -16.96 13.77
C THR A 125 -22.39 -17.85 12.53
N ASP A 126 -21.78 -19.04 12.64
CA ASP A 126 -21.98 -20.34 11.96
C ASP A 126 -22.28 -20.47 10.44
N PRO A 127 -21.84 -21.59 9.84
CA PRO A 127 -21.16 -21.58 8.55
C PRO A 127 -22.11 -21.81 7.36
N LYS A 128 -21.67 -21.32 6.20
CA LYS A 128 -22.24 -21.51 4.85
C LYS A 128 -23.23 -20.42 4.42
N VAL A 129 -22.67 -19.29 3.97
CA VAL A 129 -22.65 -18.80 2.59
C VAL A 129 -21.90 -17.47 2.66
N GLU A 130 -20.70 -17.42 2.07
CA GLU A 130 -19.89 -16.19 2.00
C GLU A 130 -20.53 -15.13 1.09
N PRO A 131 -20.45 -13.84 1.48
CA PRO A 131 -20.27 -12.76 0.53
C PRO A 131 -18.87 -12.15 0.66
N LYS A 132 -18.14 -12.15 -0.46
CA LYS A 132 -16.75 -11.73 -0.69
C LYS A 132 -16.36 -10.40 -0.02
N LYS A 133 -15.32 -10.46 0.83
CA LYS A 133 -14.44 -9.31 1.05
C LYS A 133 -13.46 -9.23 -0.12
N THR A 134 -13.66 -8.33 -1.09
CA THR A 134 -12.71 -8.08 -2.18
C THR A 134 -11.27 -7.88 -1.66
N THR A 135 -10.40 -8.83 -1.97
CA THR A 135 -8.94 -8.69 -1.98
C THR A 135 -8.57 -7.73 -3.11
N THR A 136 -7.60 -6.84 -2.88
CA THR A 136 -7.15 -5.90 -3.93
C THR A 136 -6.58 -6.68 -5.09
N LEU A 137 -6.58 -6.12 -6.30
CA LEU A 137 -5.96 -6.79 -7.44
C LEU A 137 -4.47 -7.06 -7.17
N TRP A 138 -3.78 -6.15 -6.48
CA TRP A 138 -2.40 -6.34 -6.00
C TRP A 138 -2.22 -7.64 -5.20
N ASP A 139 -3.08 -7.88 -4.21
CA ASP A 139 -3.01 -9.10 -3.39
C ASP A 139 -3.25 -10.35 -4.24
N ARG A 140 -4.22 -10.28 -5.17
CA ARG A 140 -4.55 -11.40 -6.06
C ARG A 140 -3.46 -11.70 -7.09
N LEU A 141 -2.67 -10.68 -7.46
CA LEU A 141 -1.47 -10.81 -8.30
C LEU A 141 -0.25 -11.35 -7.52
N GLY A 142 -0.38 -11.61 -6.22
CA GLY A 142 0.69 -12.15 -5.39
C GLY A 142 1.61 -11.09 -4.78
N GLY A 143 1.12 -9.85 -4.66
CA GLY A 143 1.84 -8.74 -4.06
C GLY A 143 3.16 -8.41 -4.76
N GLU A 144 4.12 -7.87 -4.01
CA GLU A 144 5.39 -7.39 -4.58
C GLU A 144 6.17 -8.52 -5.26
N THR A 145 6.22 -9.70 -4.63
CA THR A 145 6.94 -10.88 -5.16
C THR A 145 6.32 -11.36 -6.47
N GLY A 146 4.99 -11.51 -6.52
CA GLY A 146 4.28 -11.97 -7.71
C GLY A 146 4.41 -10.99 -8.87
N VAL A 147 4.19 -9.71 -8.62
CA VAL A 147 4.29 -8.65 -9.63
C VAL A 147 5.74 -8.49 -10.12
N THR A 148 6.73 -8.52 -9.22
CA THR A 148 8.16 -8.45 -9.60
C THR A 148 8.54 -9.60 -10.51
N LYS A 149 8.05 -10.82 -10.21
CA LYS A 149 8.29 -11.98 -11.07
C LYS A 149 7.69 -11.79 -12.46
N VAL A 150 6.44 -11.36 -12.57
CA VAL A 150 5.78 -11.11 -13.85
C VAL A 150 6.51 -10.03 -14.65
N ILE A 151 6.93 -8.92 -14.03
CA ILE A 151 7.68 -7.84 -14.70
C ILE A 151 9.02 -8.36 -15.24
N ASN A 152 9.73 -9.17 -14.44
CA ASN A 152 10.99 -9.77 -14.87
C ASN A 152 10.79 -10.68 -16.09
N ASP A 153 9.79 -11.56 -16.05
CA ASP A 153 9.49 -12.47 -17.15
C ASP A 153 9.02 -11.72 -18.41
N LEU A 154 8.24 -10.65 -18.24
CA LEU A 154 7.72 -9.82 -19.34
C LEU A 154 8.86 -9.10 -20.07
N LEU A 155 9.80 -8.50 -19.34
CA LEU A 155 10.91 -7.78 -19.97
C LEU A 155 11.84 -8.71 -20.75
N VAL A 156 12.01 -9.96 -20.31
CA VAL A 156 12.80 -10.96 -21.05
C VAL A 156 12.20 -11.17 -22.45
N VAL A 157 10.88 -11.36 -22.55
CA VAL A 157 10.23 -11.59 -23.85
C VAL A 157 10.03 -10.31 -24.66
N ALA A 158 9.73 -9.19 -24.02
CA ALA A 158 9.43 -7.93 -24.70
C ALA A 158 10.66 -7.26 -25.34
N ILE A 159 11.86 -7.47 -24.78
CA ILE A 159 13.11 -6.97 -25.36
C ILE A 159 13.46 -7.71 -26.66
N GLU A 160 13.11 -8.98 -26.76
CA GLU A 160 13.44 -9.84 -27.91
C GLU A 160 12.38 -9.78 -29.03
N ASP A 161 11.16 -9.34 -28.74
CA ASP A 161 10.08 -9.30 -29.73
C ASP A 161 10.17 -8.05 -30.64
N PRO A 162 10.45 -8.22 -31.95
CA PRO A 162 10.53 -7.10 -32.89
C PRO A 162 9.19 -6.38 -33.10
N LYS A 163 8.05 -7.02 -32.83
CA LYS A 163 6.72 -6.39 -32.91
C LYS A 163 6.46 -5.44 -31.75
N VAL A 164 7.08 -5.71 -30.59
CA VAL A 164 7.04 -4.79 -29.45
C VAL A 164 8.01 -3.65 -29.68
N ASN A 165 9.16 -3.89 -30.33
CA ASN A 165 10.16 -2.88 -30.64
C ASN A 165 10.57 -2.06 -29.39
N LEU A 166 10.72 -2.67 -28.22
CA LEU A 166 10.86 -1.94 -26.94
C LEU A 166 12.01 -0.90 -26.97
N LEU A 167 13.09 -1.20 -27.69
CA LEU A 167 14.29 -0.36 -27.81
C LEU A 167 14.22 0.68 -28.95
N ARG A 168 13.10 0.73 -29.69
CA ARG A 168 12.87 1.63 -30.82
C ARG A 168 13.99 1.56 -31.84
N ASP A 169 14.21 0.37 -32.41
CA ASP A 169 15.28 0.09 -33.37
C ASP A 169 16.68 0.42 -32.84
N GLY A 170 16.89 0.20 -31.54
CA GLY A 170 18.16 0.45 -30.86
C GLY A 170 18.43 1.93 -30.51
N LYS A 171 17.47 2.83 -30.71
CA LYS A 171 17.58 4.24 -30.27
C LYS A 171 17.72 4.36 -28.76
N TYR A 172 17.05 3.47 -28.01
CA TYR A 172 17.17 3.38 -26.56
C TYR A 172 18.05 2.20 -26.17
N LYS A 173 19.06 2.46 -25.34
CA LYS A 173 19.91 1.41 -24.77
C LYS A 173 19.40 1.06 -23.37
N LEU A 174 19.14 -0.22 -23.14
CA LEU A 174 18.81 -0.75 -21.82
C LEU A 174 20.07 -1.37 -21.22
N ASP A 175 20.89 -0.54 -20.56
CA ASP A 175 21.97 -1.06 -19.72
C ASP A 175 21.41 -1.61 -18.39
N ALA A 176 22.29 -2.13 -17.52
CA ALA A 176 21.86 -2.68 -16.23
C ALA A 176 21.10 -1.65 -15.36
N LYS A 177 21.52 -0.38 -15.40
CA LYS A 177 20.90 0.70 -14.62
C LYS A 177 19.54 1.10 -15.19
N GLY A 178 19.44 1.22 -16.51
CA GLY A 178 18.20 1.48 -17.23
C GLY A 178 17.19 0.36 -17.04
N THR A 179 17.65 -0.89 -17.07
CA THR A 179 16.80 -2.07 -16.81
C THR A 179 16.26 -2.06 -15.38
N ALA A 180 17.12 -1.80 -14.38
CA ALA A 180 16.70 -1.72 -12.99
C ALA A 180 15.70 -0.57 -12.76
N HIS A 181 15.94 0.59 -13.38
CA HIS A 181 15.02 1.72 -13.31
C HIS A 181 13.65 1.39 -13.94
N LEU A 182 13.64 0.79 -15.14
CA LEU A 182 12.40 0.39 -15.82
C LEU A 182 11.59 -0.60 -14.97
N LYS A 183 12.24 -1.63 -14.42
CA LYS A 183 11.59 -2.59 -13.52
C LYS A 183 10.96 -1.92 -12.31
N LYS A 184 11.68 -0.98 -11.67
CA LYS A 184 11.16 -0.20 -10.55
C LYS A 184 9.92 0.61 -10.95
N MET A 185 9.97 1.33 -12.08
CA MET A 185 8.84 2.13 -12.55
C MET A 185 7.61 1.27 -12.86
N LEU A 186 7.79 0.11 -13.47
CA LEU A 186 6.70 -0.83 -13.73
C LEU A 186 6.12 -1.39 -12.44
N LEU A 187 6.96 -1.74 -11.47
CA LEU A 187 6.51 -2.28 -10.18
C LEU A 187 5.70 -1.25 -9.39
N GLU A 188 6.21 -0.02 -9.27
CA GLU A 188 5.49 1.06 -8.58
C GLU A 188 4.17 1.39 -9.27
N MET A 189 4.15 1.43 -10.61
CA MET A 189 2.92 1.68 -11.37
C MET A 189 1.88 0.60 -11.12
N VAL A 190 2.25 -0.68 -11.27
CA VAL A 190 1.33 -1.80 -11.04
C VAL A 190 0.84 -1.77 -9.60
N SER A 191 1.71 -1.48 -8.63
CA SER A 191 1.30 -1.32 -7.23
C SER A 191 0.24 -0.25 -7.07
N GLU A 192 0.50 0.98 -7.52
CA GLU A 192 -0.42 2.11 -7.34
C GLU A 192 -1.79 1.85 -7.97
N VAL A 193 -1.83 1.28 -9.18
CA VAL A 193 -3.10 1.11 -9.92
C VAL A 193 -3.89 -0.14 -9.52
N THR A 194 -3.26 -1.11 -8.87
CA THR A 194 -3.92 -2.36 -8.44
C THR A 194 -4.26 -2.39 -6.94
N GLY A 195 -3.96 -1.31 -6.22
CA GLY A 195 -4.25 -1.16 -4.79
C GLY A 195 -3.12 -1.62 -3.87
N GLY A 196 -1.90 -1.69 -4.36
CA GLY A 196 -0.69 -2.00 -3.61
C GLY A 196 -0.08 -0.80 -2.87
N PRO A 197 0.96 -1.03 -2.05
CA PRO A 197 1.50 -0.03 -1.13
C PRO A 197 2.51 0.94 -1.77
N LEU A 198 3.04 0.64 -2.95
CA LEU A 198 4.06 1.47 -3.59
C LEU A 198 3.40 2.60 -4.36
N LYS A 199 3.99 3.79 -4.26
CA LYS A 199 3.55 4.98 -4.98
C LYS A 199 4.39 5.14 -6.24
N TYR A 200 3.75 5.41 -7.37
CA TYR A 200 4.43 5.69 -8.62
C TYR A 200 5.16 7.03 -8.55
N SER A 201 6.47 6.97 -8.73
CA SER A 201 7.36 8.15 -8.66
C SER A 201 7.80 8.68 -10.03
N GLY A 202 7.35 8.04 -11.11
CA GLY A 202 7.74 8.37 -12.48
C GLY A 202 6.93 9.50 -13.11
N LYS A 203 7.22 9.76 -14.40
CA LYS A 203 6.47 10.72 -15.22
C LYS A 203 5.11 10.14 -15.59
N ASP A 204 4.11 10.99 -15.84
CA ASP A 204 2.85 10.54 -16.40
C ASP A 204 3.05 9.79 -17.74
N MET A 205 2.09 8.94 -18.12
CA MET A 205 2.21 8.07 -19.29
C MET A 205 2.49 8.83 -20.60
N LYS A 206 1.97 10.05 -20.75
CA LYS A 206 2.23 10.85 -21.95
C LYS A 206 3.66 11.38 -21.95
N SER A 207 4.08 12.00 -20.86
CA SER A 207 5.44 12.56 -20.74
C SER A 207 6.53 11.47 -20.71
N ALA A 208 6.23 10.29 -20.20
CA ALA A 208 7.15 9.15 -20.18
C ALA A 208 7.44 8.58 -21.57
N HIS A 209 6.43 8.58 -22.46
CA HIS A 209 6.51 7.98 -23.79
C HIS A 209 6.61 9.02 -24.93
N ALA A 210 6.65 10.30 -24.58
CA ALA A 210 6.72 11.41 -25.53
C ALA A 210 7.89 11.26 -26.52
N GLY A 211 7.59 11.32 -27.82
CA GLY A 211 8.58 11.25 -28.89
C GLY A 211 9.11 9.85 -29.19
N MET A 212 8.57 8.81 -28.54
CA MET A 212 8.90 7.41 -28.86
C MET A 212 8.19 6.91 -30.11
N LYS A 213 7.16 7.62 -30.61
CA LYS A 213 6.38 7.25 -31.80
C LYS A 213 5.82 5.83 -31.73
N ILE A 214 5.33 5.43 -30.55
CA ILE A 214 4.76 4.10 -30.33
C ILE A 214 3.45 3.99 -31.12
N THR A 215 3.32 2.97 -31.95
CA THR A 215 2.10 2.73 -32.73
C THR A 215 1.08 1.91 -31.95
N ALA A 216 -0.16 1.87 -32.45
CA ALA A 216 -1.21 1.06 -31.84
C ALA A 216 -0.85 -0.44 -31.88
N GLU A 217 -0.25 -0.90 -32.97
CA GLU A 217 0.16 -2.28 -33.19
C GLU A 217 1.28 -2.70 -32.23
N GLU A 218 2.26 -1.83 -31.99
CA GLU A 218 3.35 -2.10 -31.05
C GLU A 218 2.84 -2.14 -29.60
N PHE A 219 1.89 -1.26 -29.26
CA PHE A 219 1.22 -1.30 -27.96
C PHE A 219 0.42 -2.59 -27.79
N ASP A 220 -0.35 -3.00 -28.80
CA ASP A 220 -1.16 -4.22 -28.75
C ASP A 220 -0.29 -5.47 -28.70
N ALA A 221 0.85 -5.48 -29.39
CA ALA A 221 1.85 -6.54 -29.27
C ALA A 221 2.40 -6.65 -27.84
N PHE A 222 2.71 -5.52 -27.21
CA PHE A 222 3.16 -5.51 -25.81
C PHE A 222 2.08 -6.00 -24.85
N ALA A 223 0.83 -5.56 -25.04
CA ALA A 223 -0.32 -5.99 -24.24
C ALA A 223 -0.59 -7.51 -24.38
N ALA A 224 -0.41 -8.06 -25.58
CA ALA A 224 -0.50 -9.50 -25.82
C ALA A 224 0.59 -10.27 -25.07
N LEU A 225 1.86 -9.84 -25.13
CA LEU A 225 2.95 -10.46 -24.37
C LEU A 225 2.73 -10.38 -22.86
N MET A 226 2.19 -9.26 -22.36
CA MET A 226 1.82 -9.13 -20.95
C MET A 226 0.77 -10.17 -20.55
N THR A 227 -0.28 -10.34 -21.37
CA THR A 227 -1.32 -11.36 -21.14
C THR A 227 -0.73 -12.77 -21.08
N ASP A 228 0.13 -13.12 -22.03
CA ASP A 228 0.76 -14.45 -22.08
C ASP A 228 1.71 -14.68 -20.91
N THR A 229 2.44 -13.65 -20.50
CA THR A 229 3.33 -13.69 -19.33
C THR A 229 2.56 -13.89 -18.03
N LEU A 230 1.41 -13.22 -17.86
CA LEU A 230 0.53 -13.40 -16.71
C LEU A 230 -0.05 -14.82 -16.66
N LYS A 231 -0.49 -15.36 -17.80
CA LYS A 231 -0.95 -16.75 -17.92
C LYS A 231 0.15 -17.75 -17.56
N LYS A 232 1.38 -17.54 -18.06
CA LYS A 232 2.55 -18.37 -17.73
C LYS A 232 2.85 -18.37 -16.23
N ASN A 233 2.60 -17.25 -15.56
CA ASN A 233 2.74 -17.09 -14.11
C ASN A 233 1.52 -17.58 -13.32
N LYS A 234 0.56 -18.23 -13.98
CA LYS A 234 -0.64 -18.85 -13.37
C LYS A 234 -1.55 -17.83 -12.66
N VAL A 235 -1.55 -16.58 -13.12
CA VAL A 235 -2.52 -15.57 -12.66
C VAL A 235 -3.92 -15.97 -13.13
N ALA A 236 -4.93 -15.81 -12.28
CA ALA A 236 -6.30 -16.15 -12.63
C ALA A 236 -6.83 -15.25 -13.77
N GLN A 237 -7.59 -15.82 -14.71
CA GLN A 237 -8.05 -15.08 -15.90
C GLN A 237 -8.82 -13.81 -15.55
N ALA A 238 -9.66 -13.84 -14.51
CA ALA A 238 -10.39 -12.64 -14.06
C ALA A 238 -9.46 -11.50 -13.62
N ASP A 239 -8.30 -11.81 -13.03
CA ASP A 239 -7.31 -10.83 -12.59
C ASP A 239 -6.49 -10.30 -13.77
N ILE A 240 -6.23 -11.15 -14.76
CA ILE A 240 -5.64 -10.75 -16.04
C ILE A 240 -6.56 -9.75 -16.74
N ASP A 241 -7.86 -10.06 -16.85
CA ASP A 241 -8.83 -9.21 -17.53
C ASP A 241 -8.95 -7.84 -16.84
N GLU A 242 -8.95 -7.82 -15.50
CA GLU A 242 -8.99 -6.58 -14.71
C GLU A 242 -7.72 -5.74 -14.91
N LEU A 243 -6.53 -6.35 -14.83
CA LEU A 243 -5.26 -5.66 -15.05
C LEU A 243 -5.14 -5.13 -16.48
N MET A 244 -5.49 -5.94 -17.48
CA MET A 244 -5.39 -5.55 -18.89
C MET A 244 -6.38 -4.43 -19.25
N LYS A 245 -7.51 -4.33 -18.55
CA LYS A 245 -8.41 -3.17 -18.66
C LYS A 245 -7.75 -1.88 -18.20
N ILE A 246 -7.00 -1.91 -17.09
CA ILE A 246 -6.24 -0.75 -16.58
C ILE A 246 -5.13 -0.38 -17.57
N VAL A 247 -4.36 -1.36 -18.04
CA VAL A 247 -3.30 -1.15 -19.04
C VAL A 247 -3.88 -0.54 -20.32
N GLY A 248 -4.98 -1.09 -20.83
CA GLY A 248 -5.64 -0.59 -22.05
C GLY A 248 -6.10 0.87 -21.93
N ALA A 249 -6.50 1.33 -20.74
CA ALA A 249 -6.87 2.73 -20.51
C ALA A 249 -5.70 3.71 -20.71
N THR A 250 -4.45 3.23 -20.63
CA THR A 250 -3.25 4.07 -20.86
C THR A 250 -2.92 4.24 -22.34
N LYS A 251 -3.49 3.43 -23.24
CA LYS A 251 -3.15 3.40 -24.68
C LYS A 251 -3.24 4.79 -25.33
N ALA A 252 -4.30 5.54 -25.03
CA ALA A 252 -4.52 6.88 -25.58
C ALA A 252 -3.46 7.92 -25.13
N SER A 253 -2.76 7.68 -24.02
CA SER A 253 -1.67 8.54 -23.54
C SER A 253 -0.31 8.14 -24.10
N ILE A 254 -0.16 6.90 -24.60
CA ILE A 254 1.13 6.32 -24.99
C ILE A 254 1.29 6.29 -26.52
N VAL A 255 0.22 5.98 -27.25
CA VAL A 255 0.27 5.83 -28.71
C VAL A 255 0.37 7.20 -29.38
N GLU A 256 1.38 7.35 -30.22
CA GLU A 256 1.69 8.56 -31.00
C GLU A 256 1.53 8.25 -32.50
N GLY A 257 0.30 7.90 -32.89
CA GLY A 257 -0.10 7.63 -34.27
C GLY A 257 -1.62 7.74 -34.38
N LYS A 258 -2.15 8.20 -35.52
CA LYS A 258 -3.60 8.25 -35.72
C LYS A 258 -4.17 6.84 -35.56
N ALA A 259 -5.14 6.69 -34.66
CA ALA A 259 -6.07 5.58 -34.72
C ALA A 259 -6.70 5.61 -36.11
N ASN A 260 -6.42 4.60 -36.92
CA ASN A 260 -7.17 4.36 -38.15
C ASN A 260 -8.54 3.77 -37.79
#